data_AF-A0A0C3L486-F1
#
_entry.id   AF-A0A0C3L486-F1
#
_cell.length_a   1.000
_cell.length_b   1.000
_cell.length_c   1.000
_cell.angle_alpha   90.00
_cell.angle_beta   90.00
_cell.angle_gamma   90.00
#
_symmetry.space_group_name_H-M   'P 1'
#
loop_
_entity.id
_entity.type
_entity.pdbx_description
1 polymer ?
#
loop_
_entity_poly.entity_id
_entity_poly.type
_entity_poly.pdbx_seq_one_letter_code
_entity_poly.pdbx_strand_id
1 'polypeptide(L)'
;MFSSLLIASLLALGINAQSPVWGQCGGNGWTGATTCVAGSTCVKSNDWYSQCLPGSNGGGTTTTTTRTTGTGPTTTTQVPVGSATLYLAGDSTTALDQGTAYQGWGAQIGKYLSIPVVNNAVAGKSSRSFTDLGYFSQMYSRVKAGDVVIIEFGHNEGGGPQGNPQQGVCAGTSLTTTCNDNGKVVYTYFKYMTDAINSFKAKGAKVIVSSQTPNNPFKDTSGTPIYVDYAQQVASQTSVAYVDHFNYLKTRYQTLGASATNALFPQDNIHTNSNGADVAAQALIRGALCASGNPLAPYVKNTSVNPPNCL
;
A
#
# COMPACT_ATOMS: atom_id res chain seq x y z
N MET A 1 -53.08 -34.29 38.53
CA MET A 1 -52.25 -33.23 39.12
C MET A 1 -51.30 -32.73 38.05
N PHE A 2 -51.43 -31.45 37.72
CA PHE A 2 -50.76 -30.75 36.64
C PHE A 2 -49.27 -30.55 36.94
N SER A 3 -48.39 -30.64 35.94
CA SER A 3 -47.11 -29.96 36.01
C SER A 3 -46.64 -29.57 34.60
N SER A 4 -47.03 -28.36 34.20
CA SER A 4 -46.53 -27.65 33.03
C SER A 4 -45.07 -27.26 33.25
N LEU A 5 -44.15 -27.69 32.38
CA LEU A 5 -42.81 -27.09 32.30
C LEU A 5 -42.85 -25.87 31.38
N LEU A 6 -42.64 -24.69 31.96
CA LEU A 6 -42.34 -23.46 31.23
C LEU A 6 -40.90 -23.52 30.69
N ILE A 7 -40.75 -23.49 29.37
CA ILE A 7 -39.47 -23.22 28.69
C ILE A 7 -39.28 -21.70 28.68
N ALA A 8 -38.33 -21.21 29.47
CA ALA A 8 -37.89 -19.82 29.42
C ALA A 8 -36.94 -19.63 28.23
N SER A 9 -37.46 -19.04 27.14
CA SER A 9 -36.65 -18.55 26.03
C SER A 9 -35.82 -17.35 26.49
N LEU A 10 -34.49 -17.50 26.60
CA LEU A 10 -33.57 -16.36 26.71
C LEU A 10 -33.58 -15.60 25.38
N LEU A 11 -34.27 -14.45 25.33
CA LEU A 11 -33.97 -13.43 24.34
C LEU A 11 -32.63 -12.78 24.71
N ALA A 12 -31.58 -13.07 23.95
CA ALA A 12 -30.38 -12.26 23.96
C ALA A 12 -30.72 -10.89 23.36
N LEU A 13 -30.94 -9.91 24.23
CA LEU A 13 -30.98 -8.50 23.83
C LEU A 13 -29.57 -8.14 23.34
N GLY A 14 -29.40 -8.10 22.02
CA GLY A 14 -28.19 -7.61 21.39
C GLY A 14 -27.99 -6.14 21.74
N ILE A 15 -27.10 -5.87 22.70
CA ILE A 15 -26.59 -4.52 22.94
C ILE A 15 -25.80 -4.15 21.68
N ASN A 16 -26.42 -3.39 20.78
CA ASN A 16 -25.68 -2.75 19.68
C ASN A 16 -24.82 -1.65 20.31
N ALA A 17 -23.64 -2.02 20.77
CA ALA A 17 -22.62 -1.08 21.21
C ALA A 17 -22.38 -0.08 20.08
N GLN A 18 -22.40 1.22 20.37
CA GLN A 18 -22.17 2.26 19.37
C GLN A 18 -20.85 2.00 18.63
N SER A 19 -20.87 2.15 17.30
CA SER A 19 -19.68 2.03 16.49
C SER A 19 -18.73 3.18 16.87
N PRO A 20 -17.46 2.89 17.19
CA PRO A 20 -16.50 3.91 17.59
C PRO A 20 -16.32 4.93 16.46
N VAL A 21 -15.76 6.11 16.77
CA VAL A 21 -15.37 7.05 15.71
C VAL A 21 -14.46 6.31 14.73
N TRP A 22 -14.77 6.41 13.44
CA TRP A 22 -14.16 5.68 12.31
C TRP A 22 -14.53 4.18 12.19
N GLY A 23 -15.44 3.66 13.02
CA GLY A 23 -16.01 2.32 12.85
C GLY A 23 -17.07 2.27 11.75
N GLN A 24 -17.29 1.08 11.18
CA GLN A 24 -18.39 0.86 10.23
C GLN A 24 -19.73 1.00 10.98
N CYS A 25 -20.65 1.75 10.40
CA CYS A 25 -21.97 2.03 10.95
C CYS A 25 -23.11 1.73 9.97
N GLY A 26 -22.81 1.09 8.84
CA GLY A 26 -23.82 0.73 7.85
C GLY A 26 -23.22 0.19 6.56
N GLY A 27 -24.11 -0.12 5.61
CA GLY A 27 -23.78 -0.75 4.34
C GLY A 27 -24.59 -2.03 4.11
N ASN A 28 -24.86 -2.37 2.86
CA ASN A 28 -25.54 -3.59 2.47
C ASN A 28 -24.83 -4.82 3.08
N GLY A 29 -25.58 -5.61 3.85
CA GLY A 29 -25.06 -6.81 4.54
C GLY A 29 -24.39 -6.55 5.90
N TRP A 30 -24.28 -5.30 6.36
CA TRP A 30 -23.74 -4.99 7.69
C TRP A 30 -24.72 -5.40 8.80
N THR A 31 -24.27 -6.25 9.72
CA THR A 31 -25.05 -6.73 10.89
C THR A 31 -24.57 -6.15 12.22
N GLY A 32 -23.57 -5.27 12.19
CA GLY A 32 -23.02 -4.64 13.39
C GLY A 32 -23.72 -3.32 13.75
N ALA A 33 -23.08 -2.56 14.63
CA ALA A 33 -23.59 -1.30 15.15
C ALA A 33 -23.94 -0.30 14.04
N THR A 34 -25.11 0.34 14.11
CA THR A 34 -25.57 1.34 13.12
C THR A 34 -25.57 2.78 13.63
N THR A 35 -25.30 2.95 14.93
CA THR A 35 -25.18 4.26 15.58
C THR A 35 -23.73 4.51 15.98
N CYS A 36 -23.29 5.75 15.89
CA CYS A 36 -21.93 6.16 16.20
C CYS A 36 -21.79 6.64 17.64
N VAL A 37 -20.59 6.53 18.21
CA VAL A 37 -20.27 7.14 19.50
C VAL A 37 -20.44 8.66 19.45
N ALA A 38 -20.74 9.26 20.60
CA ALA A 38 -20.99 10.69 20.73
C ALA A 38 -19.89 11.55 20.08
N GLY A 39 -20.30 12.59 19.36
CA GLY A 39 -19.39 13.46 18.60
C GLY A 39 -19.07 12.97 17.18
N SER A 40 -19.68 11.86 16.74
CA SER A 40 -19.56 11.37 15.37
C SER A 40 -20.91 10.97 14.76
N THR A 41 -21.00 11.03 13.43
CA THR A 41 -22.20 10.77 12.64
C THR A 41 -21.91 9.67 11.63
N CYS A 42 -22.87 8.76 11.42
CA CYS A 42 -22.74 7.72 10.41
C CYS A 42 -22.88 8.33 9.02
N VAL A 43 -21.82 8.33 8.23
CA VAL A 43 -21.80 8.88 6.88
C VAL A 43 -21.67 7.75 5.87
N LYS A 44 -22.62 7.68 4.94
CA LYS A 44 -22.60 6.71 3.83
C LYS A 44 -21.46 7.04 2.88
N SER A 45 -20.52 6.12 2.71
CA SER A 45 -19.46 6.24 1.70
C SER A 45 -19.89 5.61 0.37
N ASN A 46 -20.57 4.46 0.42
CA ASN A 46 -21.20 3.80 -0.72
C ASN A 46 -22.30 2.84 -0.23
N ASP A 47 -22.95 2.11 -1.14
CA ASP A 47 -24.06 1.20 -0.82
C ASP A 47 -23.68 0.07 0.14
N TRP A 48 -22.42 -0.34 0.17
CA TRP A 48 -21.92 -1.45 0.98
C TRP A 48 -21.18 -0.99 2.24
N TYR A 49 -20.95 0.31 2.40
CA TYR A 49 -20.14 0.84 3.50
C TYR A 49 -20.54 2.26 3.94
N SER A 50 -20.85 2.40 5.23
CA SER A 50 -21.04 3.68 5.93
C SER A 50 -20.18 3.70 7.19
N GLN A 51 -19.62 4.85 7.55
CA GLN A 51 -18.63 4.97 8.64
C GLN A 51 -18.93 6.14 9.57
N CYS A 52 -18.66 5.98 10.86
CA CYS A 52 -18.75 7.05 11.84
C CYS A 52 -17.66 8.10 11.62
N LEU A 53 -18.02 9.34 11.26
CA LEU A 53 -17.09 10.44 11.08
C LEU A 53 -17.33 11.53 12.14
N PRO A 54 -16.30 12.21 12.68
CA PRO A 54 -16.49 13.29 13.64
C PRO A 54 -17.38 14.41 13.08
N GLY A 55 -18.31 14.93 13.90
CA GLY A 55 -19.09 16.10 13.55
C GLY A 55 -18.24 17.36 13.65
N SER A 56 -18.03 18.06 12.53
CA SER A 56 -17.41 19.40 12.53
C SER A 56 -18.34 20.40 13.22
N ASN A 57 -18.09 20.71 14.49
CA ASN A 57 -18.67 21.89 15.12
C ASN A 57 -18.05 23.14 14.48
N GLY A 58 -18.86 23.87 13.70
CA GLY A 58 -18.50 25.15 13.11
C GLY A 58 -18.36 26.25 14.16
N GLY A 59 -17.34 27.09 13.97
CA GLY A 59 -17.13 28.33 14.72
C GLY A 59 -15.73 28.89 14.48
N GLY A 60 -15.60 29.90 13.62
CA GLY A 60 -14.29 30.50 13.33
C GLY A 60 -14.27 31.58 12.25
N THR A 61 -14.98 32.68 12.50
CA THR A 61 -14.66 34.08 12.18
C THR A 61 -13.95 34.42 10.86
N THR A 62 -14.74 34.98 9.95
CA THR A 62 -14.33 35.76 8.77
C THR A 62 -13.45 36.95 9.18
N THR A 63 -12.22 37.02 8.68
CA THR A 63 -11.42 38.26 8.72
C THR A 63 -11.00 38.64 7.31
N THR A 64 -11.65 39.70 6.80
CA THR A 64 -11.35 40.40 5.55
C THR A 64 -9.99 41.10 5.67
N THR A 65 -9.08 40.87 4.72
CA THR A 65 -7.89 41.75 4.59
C THR A 65 -7.65 42.11 3.12
N THR A 66 -7.37 43.40 2.93
CA THR A 66 -7.39 44.21 1.71
C THR A 66 -6.25 43.87 0.75
N ARG A 67 -6.54 43.93 -0.55
CA ARG A 67 -5.61 43.74 -1.68
C ARG A 67 -4.82 45.03 -1.96
N THR A 68 -3.50 44.96 -1.88
CA THR A 68 -2.60 45.96 -2.49
C THR A 68 -1.71 45.32 -3.54
N THR A 69 -1.74 45.90 -4.73
CA THR A 69 -0.93 45.61 -5.92
C THR A 69 0.51 46.08 -5.73
N GLY A 70 1.48 45.18 -5.96
CA GLY A 70 2.91 45.50 -6.02
C GLY A 70 3.66 44.48 -6.87
N THR A 71 4.24 44.96 -7.95
CA THR A 71 5.06 44.23 -8.94
C THR A 71 6.49 44.06 -8.40
N GLY A 72 6.99 42.82 -8.31
CA GLY A 72 8.36 42.49 -7.87
C GLY A 72 8.66 40.98 -7.97
N PRO A 73 9.93 40.56 -8.09
CA PRO A 73 10.34 39.44 -8.95
C PRO A 73 10.06 38.05 -8.38
N THR A 74 9.84 37.11 -9.30
CA THR A 74 9.58 35.68 -9.12
C THR A 74 10.59 35.02 -8.19
N THR A 75 10.25 34.94 -6.91
CA THR A 75 10.89 34.03 -5.96
C THR A 75 9.98 32.82 -5.90
N THR A 76 10.48 31.66 -6.31
CA THR A 76 9.76 30.39 -6.23
C THR A 76 9.42 30.12 -4.77
N THR A 77 8.18 30.41 -4.38
CA THR A 77 7.67 30.17 -3.04
C THR A 77 7.74 28.66 -2.79
N GLN A 78 8.70 28.22 -1.96
CA GLN A 78 8.61 26.93 -1.30
C GLN A 78 7.29 26.90 -0.55
N VAL A 79 6.33 26.14 -1.09
CA VAL A 79 5.15 25.74 -0.33
C VAL A 79 5.67 25.12 0.97
N PRO A 80 5.22 25.56 2.16
CA PRO A 80 5.60 24.93 3.41
C PRO A 80 5.26 23.45 3.28
N VAL A 81 6.29 22.61 3.28
CA VAL A 81 6.11 21.15 3.26
C VAL A 81 5.44 20.82 4.59
N GLY A 82 4.11 20.75 4.60
CA GLY A 82 3.41 19.97 5.61
C GLY A 82 4.07 18.61 5.64
N SER A 83 4.48 18.13 6.82
CA SER A 83 5.36 16.96 6.95
C SER A 83 4.76 15.73 6.26
N ALA A 84 5.16 15.48 5.02
CA ALA A 84 4.73 14.31 4.27
C ALA A 84 5.17 13.05 5.02
N THR A 85 4.39 11.98 4.89
CA THR A 85 4.75 10.64 5.36
C THR A 85 4.82 9.71 4.18
N LEU A 86 5.80 8.80 4.18
CA LEU A 86 5.85 7.70 3.22
C LEU A 86 5.05 6.52 3.77
N TYR A 87 4.06 6.07 3.02
CA TYR A 87 3.33 4.83 3.28
C TYR A 87 3.74 3.75 2.29
N LEU A 88 4.00 2.55 2.81
CA LEU A 88 4.33 1.39 1.99
C LEU A 88 3.16 0.39 2.00
N ALA A 89 2.78 -0.10 0.82
CA ALA A 89 1.93 -1.27 0.64
C ALA A 89 2.71 -2.32 -0.15
N GLY A 90 2.75 -3.55 0.36
CA GLY A 90 3.45 -4.62 -0.33
C GLY A 90 3.39 -5.96 0.41
N ASP A 91 4.22 -6.89 -0.04
CA ASP A 91 4.27 -8.28 0.42
C ASP A 91 5.41 -8.55 1.42
N SER A 92 5.82 -9.82 1.54
CA SER A 92 6.87 -10.25 2.48
C SER A 92 8.23 -9.62 2.20
N THR A 93 8.53 -9.24 0.96
CA THR A 93 9.81 -8.61 0.62
C THR A 93 9.87 -7.14 1.02
N THR A 94 8.72 -6.55 1.37
CA THR A 94 8.60 -5.18 1.90
C THR A 94 8.33 -5.17 3.42
N ALA A 95 7.64 -6.19 3.94
CA ALA A 95 7.15 -6.27 5.32
C ALA A 95 8.26 -6.29 6.39
N LEU A 96 7.90 -5.88 7.61
CA LEU A 96 8.78 -6.00 8.78
C LEU A 96 8.93 -7.47 9.18
N ASP A 97 10.08 -7.82 9.75
CA ASP A 97 10.28 -9.13 10.38
C ASP A 97 9.19 -9.41 11.43
N GLN A 98 8.65 -10.63 11.42
CA GLN A 98 7.62 -11.13 12.33
C GLN A 98 8.16 -12.25 13.24
N GLY A 99 9.43 -12.14 13.66
CA GLY A 99 10.11 -13.15 14.48
C GLY A 99 10.73 -14.29 13.65
N THR A 100 11.12 -13.98 12.43
CA THR A 100 11.76 -14.86 11.46
C THR A 100 13.23 -14.47 11.26
N ALA A 101 13.93 -15.09 10.29
CA ALA A 101 15.22 -14.58 9.83
C ALA A 101 15.09 -13.57 8.66
N TYR A 102 13.85 -13.26 8.26
CA TYR A 102 13.53 -12.47 7.08
C TYR A 102 13.23 -11.03 7.43
N GLN A 103 13.72 -10.13 6.60
CA GLN A 103 13.48 -8.71 6.70
C GLN A 103 13.15 -8.17 5.32
N GLY A 104 12.02 -7.46 5.20
CA GLY A 104 11.69 -6.71 4.01
C GLY A 104 12.35 -5.33 3.98
N TRP A 105 12.54 -4.81 2.77
CA TRP A 105 13.25 -3.55 2.51
C TRP A 105 12.58 -2.32 3.14
N GLY A 106 11.27 -2.40 3.39
CA GLY A 106 10.51 -1.32 4.02
C GLY A 106 10.96 -0.99 5.44
N ALA A 107 11.64 -1.90 6.14
CA ALA A 107 12.29 -1.57 7.42
C ALA A 107 13.53 -0.69 7.29
N GLN A 108 14.20 -0.74 6.14
CA GLN A 108 15.51 -0.11 5.96
C GLN A 108 15.40 1.24 5.26
N ILE A 109 14.35 1.46 4.45
CA ILE A 109 14.24 2.65 3.61
C ILE A 109 14.23 3.98 4.40
N GLY A 110 13.73 3.98 5.63
CA GLY A 110 13.73 5.17 6.50
C GLY A 110 15.12 5.75 6.77
N LYS A 111 16.19 4.95 6.65
CA LYS A 111 17.58 5.42 6.76
C LYS A 111 17.93 6.47 5.71
N TYR A 112 17.30 6.41 4.54
CA TYR A 112 17.61 7.25 3.37
C TYR A 112 16.69 8.45 3.21
N LEU A 113 15.68 8.60 4.08
CA LEU A 113 14.61 9.59 3.92
C LEU A 113 14.60 10.63 5.03
N SER A 114 14.16 11.85 4.70
CA SER A 114 13.90 12.95 5.64
C SER A 114 12.46 12.97 6.18
N ILE A 115 11.61 12.06 5.71
CA ILE A 115 10.22 11.92 6.14
C ILE A 115 9.99 10.60 6.90
N PRO A 116 9.00 10.56 7.83
CA PRO A 116 8.62 9.32 8.50
C PRO A 116 8.11 8.28 7.50
N VAL A 117 8.32 7.00 7.86
CA VAL A 117 7.88 5.84 7.06
C VAL A 117 6.88 5.02 7.88
N VAL A 118 5.73 4.74 7.29
CA VAL A 118 4.72 3.82 7.81
C VAL A 118 4.68 2.60 6.89
N ASN A 119 5.32 1.51 7.32
CA ASN A 119 5.33 0.27 6.57
C ASN A 119 4.05 -0.54 6.86
N ASN A 120 3.15 -0.62 5.88
CA ASN A 120 1.91 -1.41 5.96
C ASN A 120 1.99 -2.70 5.14
N ALA A 121 3.18 -3.06 4.65
CA ALA A 121 3.35 -4.32 3.93
C ALA A 121 3.13 -5.51 4.86
N VAL A 122 2.55 -6.57 4.32
CA VAL A 122 2.15 -7.77 5.07
C VAL A 122 2.61 -9.00 4.31
N ALA A 123 3.29 -9.90 5.01
CA ALA A 123 3.82 -11.12 4.43
C ALA A 123 2.73 -11.99 3.76
N GLY A 124 3.11 -12.61 2.64
CA GLY A 124 2.23 -13.48 1.85
C GLY A 124 0.98 -12.79 1.32
N LYS A 125 1.03 -11.48 1.05
CA LYS A 125 -0.06 -10.77 0.38
C LYS A 125 0.24 -10.56 -1.09
N SER A 126 -0.84 -10.58 -1.84
CA SER A 126 -0.96 -10.17 -3.23
C SER A 126 -1.80 -8.90 -3.29
N SER A 127 -1.84 -8.22 -4.43
CA SER A 127 -2.72 -7.06 -4.69
C SER A 127 -4.18 -7.39 -4.35
N ARG A 128 -4.64 -8.61 -4.70
CA ARG A 128 -5.95 -9.15 -4.33
C ARG A 128 -6.10 -9.31 -2.83
N SER A 129 -5.28 -10.14 -2.19
CA SER A 129 -5.49 -10.48 -0.78
C SER A 129 -5.27 -9.27 0.14
N PHE A 130 -4.41 -8.34 -0.25
CA PHE A 130 -4.22 -7.06 0.45
C PHE A 130 -5.49 -6.19 0.37
N THR A 131 -6.16 -6.18 -0.79
CA THR A 131 -7.45 -5.51 -0.99
C THR A 131 -8.57 -6.19 -0.20
N ASP A 132 -8.72 -7.50 -0.41
CA ASP A 132 -9.81 -8.32 0.14
C ASP A 132 -9.82 -8.33 1.67
N LEU A 133 -8.65 -8.26 2.31
CA LEU A 133 -8.51 -8.21 3.77
C LEU A 133 -8.53 -6.77 4.34
N GLY A 134 -8.76 -5.76 3.49
CA GLY A 134 -9.00 -4.38 3.92
C GLY A 134 -7.74 -3.61 4.34
N TYR A 135 -6.53 -4.09 4.04
CA TYR A 135 -5.30 -3.37 4.39
C TYR A 135 -5.19 -2.04 3.64
N PHE A 136 -5.59 -2.01 2.37
CA PHE A 136 -5.70 -0.76 1.62
C PHE A 136 -6.70 0.20 2.25
N SER A 137 -7.88 -0.28 2.68
CA SER A 137 -8.88 0.53 3.36
C SER A 137 -8.35 1.18 4.64
N GLN A 138 -7.53 0.46 5.41
CA GLN A 138 -6.86 1.01 6.59
C GLN A 138 -5.81 2.07 6.23
N MET A 139 -5.19 2.01 5.06
CA MET A 139 -4.29 3.07 4.59
C MET A 139 -5.09 4.28 4.12
N TYR A 140 -6.20 4.09 3.40
CA TYR A 140 -7.06 5.18 2.94
C TYR A 140 -7.63 6.01 4.09
N SER A 141 -7.75 5.48 5.31
CA SER A 141 -8.20 6.30 6.46
C SER A 141 -7.11 7.19 7.05
N ARG A 142 -5.82 6.90 6.78
CA ARG A 142 -4.66 7.57 7.41
C ARG A 142 -3.89 8.48 6.47
N VAL A 143 -3.80 8.10 5.19
CA VAL A 143 -3.10 8.90 4.16
C VAL A 143 -3.81 10.24 3.98
N LYS A 144 -3.03 11.32 3.83
CA LYS A 144 -3.53 12.69 3.58
C LYS A 144 -2.86 13.29 2.35
N ALA A 145 -3.41 14.42 1.88
CA ALA A 145 -2.86 15.13 0.74
C ALA A 145 -1.38 15.50 0.97
N GLY A 146 -0.54 15.26 -0.02
CA GLY A 146 0.90 15.51 0.04
C GLY A 146 1.75 14.34 0.55
N ASP A 147 1.15 13.31 1.17
CA ASP A 147 1.86 12.08 1.51
C ASP A 147 2.33 11.33 0.26
N VAL A 148 3.34 10.48 0.42
CA VAL A 148 3.83 9.59 -0.63
C VAL A 148 3.37 8.17 -0.34
N VAL A 149 2.90 7.45 -1.35
CA VAL A 149 2.52 6.04 -1.22
C VAL A 149 3.29 5.21 -2.24
N ILE A 150 4.04 4.22 -1.80
CA ILE A 150 4.66 3.21 -2.67
C ILE A 150 3.84 1.92 -2.58
N ILE A 151 3.47 1.38 -3.74
CA ILE A 151 2.76 0.11 -3.87
C ILE A 151 3.64 -0.86 -4.65
N GLU A 152 4.00 -1.99 -4.04
CA GLU A 152 4.86 -3.03 -4.62
C GLU A 152 4.27 -4.42 -4.39
N PHE A 153 3.85 -5.09 -5.46
CA PHE A 153 3.34 -6.47 -5.43
C PHE A 153 3.78 -7.23 -6.67
N GLY A 154 3.90 -8.55 -6.56
CA GLY A 154 4.18 -9.43 -7.69
C GLY A 154 4.46 -10.88 -7.30
N HIS A 155 5.13 -11.11 -6.15
CA HIS A 155 5.56 -12.45 -5.73
C HIS A 155 4.42 -13.44 -5.50
N ASN A 156 3.26 -12.94 -5.07
CA ASN A 156 2.11 -13.78 -4.66
C ASN A 156 0.90 -13.68 -5.60
N GLU A 157 1.05 -13.03 -6.76
CA GLU A 157 -0.06 -12.78 -7.68
C GLU A 157 -0.41 -14.02 -8.54
N GLY A 158 0.59 -14.86 -8.82
CA GLY A 158 0.52 -15.95 -9.79
C GLY A 158 -0.37 -17.13 -9.36
N GLY A 159 -0.50 -18.11 -10.27
CA GLY A 159 -1.26 -19.35 -10.05
C GLY A 159 -2.77 -19.23 -10.24
N GLY A 160 -3.32 -18.01 -10.28
CA GLY A 160 -4.77 -17.78 -10.32
C GLY A 160 -5.50 -18.35 -9.09
N PRO A 161 -6.82 -18.19 -9.00
CA PRO A 161 -7.57 -18.72 -7.87
C PRO A 161 -7.48 -20.23 -7.65
N GLN A 162 -7.23 -21.00 -8.72
CA GLN A 162 -7.14 -22.46 -8.65
C GLN A 162 -5.78 -22.92 -8.13
N GLY A 163 -4.68 -22.29 -8.58
CA GLY A 163 -3.32 -22.65 -8.19
C GLY A 163 -2.83 -21.93 -6.93
N ASN A 164 -3.42 -20.79 -6.60
CA ASN A 164 -3.12 -20.02 -5.40
C ASN A 164 -4.40 -19.42 -4.80
N PRO A 165 -5.24 -20.24 -4.13
CA PRO A 165 -6.48 -19.78 -3.55
C PRO A 165 -6.29 -18.56 -2.64
N GLN A 166 -7.28 -17.67 -2.61
CA GLN A 166 -7.29 -16.41 -1.85
C GLN A 166 -6.24 -15.35 -2.23
N GLN A 167 -5.11 -15.70 -2.86
CA GLN A 167 -4.05 -14.75 -3.24
C GLN A 167 -3.97 -14.53 -4.74
N GLY A 168 -4.05 -15.60 -5.54
CA GLY A 168 -3.92 -15.55 -6.98
C GLY A 168 -4.94 -14.62 -7.63
N VAL A 169 -4.47 -13.79 -8.56
CA VAL A 169 -5.30 -12.84 -9.32
C VAL A 169 -5.81 -13.46 -10.61
N CYS A 170 -6.85 -12.86 -11.19
CA CYS A 170 -7.27 -13.22 -12.54
C CYS A 170 -6.17 -12.89 -13.55
N ALA A 171 -5.95 -13.80 -14.50
CA ALA A 171 -5.05 -13.55 -15.60
C ALA A 171 -5.57 -12.42 -16.52
N GLY A 172 -4.65 -11.75 -17.20
CA GLY A 172 -4.94 -10.68 -18.17
C GLY A 172 -4.78 -9.27 -17.61
N THR A 173 -4.95 -8.29 -18.49
CA THR A 173 -4.67 -6.88 -18.22
C THR A 173 -5.93 -5.99 -18.18
N SER A 174 -7.09 -6.55 -18.53
CA SER A 174 -8.36 -5.82 -18.52
C SER A 174 -8.82 -5.51 -17.09
N LEU A 175 -9.41 -4.33 -16.91
CA LEU A 175 -10.00 -3.90 -15.64
C LEU A 175 -11.36 -4.55 -15.35
N THR A 176 -11.99 -5.17 -16.34
CA THR A 176 -13.33 -5.79 -16.21
C THR A 176 -13.28 -7.31 -16.22
N THR A 177 -12.15 -7.90 -16.58
CA THR A 177 -11.98 -9.36 -16.57
C THR A 177 -12.00 -9.87 -15.13
N THR A 178 -12.76 -10.94 -14.93
CA THR A 178 -12.89 -11.62 -13.64
C THR A 178 -12.75 -13.13 -13.80
N CYS A 179 -12.24 -13.78 -12.76
CA CYS A 179 -12.36 -15.22 -12.56
C CYS A 179 -13.04 -15.51 -11.22
N ASN A 180 -13.23 -16.80 -10.90
CA ASN A 180 -13.93 -17.25 -9.71
C ASN A 180 -12.99 -17.96 -8.74
N ASP A 181 -13.14 -17.65 -7.45
CA ASP A 181 -12.56 -18.40 -6.34
C ASP A 181 -13.68 -18.83 -5.39
N ASN A 182 -14.16 -20.07 -5.51
CA ASN A 182 -15.20 -20.62 -4.64
C ASN A 182 -16.43 -19.71 -4.49
N GLY A 183 -16.95 -19.19 -5.61
CA GLY A 183 -18.09 -18.27 -5.63
C GLY A 183 -17.74 -16.80 -5.46
N LYS A 184 -16.48 -16.46 -5.12
CA LYS A 184 -16.00 -15.08 -5.03
C LYS A 184 -15.51 -14.57 -6.39
N VAL A 185 -15.89 -13.34 -6.74
CA VAL A 185 -15.35 -12.64 -7.90
C VAL A 185 -13.91 -12.21 -7.62
N VAL A 186 -13.01 -12.53 -8.54
CA VAL A 186 -11.59 -12.18 -8.48
C VAL A 186 -11.23 -11.38 -9.70
N TYR A 187 -10.58 -10.23 -9.50
CA TYR A 187 -10.17 -9.35 -10.59
C TYR A 187 -8.71 -9.57 -11.01
N THR A 188 -8.30 -8.89 -12.08
CA THR A 188 -6.92 -8.87 -12.54
C THR A 188 -6.03 -8.02 -11.62
N TYR A 189 -4.71 -8.23 -11.71
CA TYR A 189 -3.70 -7.35 -11.10
C TYR A 189 -3.95 -5.88 -11.45
N PHE A 190 -4.26 -5.61 -12.73
CA PHE A 190 -4.53 -4.25 -13.23
C PHE A 190 -5.69 -3.60 -12.50
N LYS A 191 -6.79 -4.33 -12.27
CA LYS A 191 -7.96 -3.81 -11.55
C LYS A 191 -7.62 -3.48 -10.10
N TYR A 192 -7.03 -4.41 -9.37
CA TYR A 192 -6.68 -4.20 -7.95
C TYR A 192 -5.71 -3.02 -7.78
N MET A 193 -4.65 -2.96 -8.59
CA MET A 193 -3.67 -1.89 -8.51
C MET A 193 -4.26 -0.55 -8.94
N THR A 194 -5.02 -0.49 -10.03
CA THR A 194 -5.65 0.75 -10.54
C THR A 194 -6.62 1.35 -9.54
N ASP A 195 -7.47 0.54 -8.92
CA ASP A 195 -8.41 1.00 -7.89
C ASP A 195 -7.67 1.57 -6.68
N ALA A 196 -6.60 0.91 -6.23
CA ALA A 196 -5.82 1.36 -5.10
C ALA A 196 -5.12 2.68 -5.38
N ILE A 197 -4.47 2.79 -6.53
CA ILE A 197 -3.81 4.03 -6.98
C ILE A 197 -4.82 5.18 -7.04
N ASN A 198 -5.96 4.98 -7.68
CA ASN A 198 -6.98 6.02 -7.81
C ASN A 198 -7.56 6.44 -6.45
N SER A 199 -7.72 5.49 -5.52
CA SER A 199 -8.17 5.79 -4.16
C SER A 199 -7.17 6.67 -3.40
N PHE A 200 -5.86 6.41 -3.51
CA PHE A 200 -4.84 7.28 -2.92
C PHE A 200 -4.73 8.64 -3.62
N LYS A 201 -4.81 8.68 -4.95
CA LYS A 201 -4.82 9.93 -5.72
C LYS A 201 -6.00 10.83 -5.36
N ALA A 202 -7.19 10.26 -5.17
CA ALA A 202 -8.38 11.00 -4.74
C ALA A 202 -8.20 11.67 -3.38
N LYS A 203 -7.26 11.19 -2.56
CA LYS A 203 -6.87 11.79 -1.28
C LYS A 203 -5.75 12.85 -1.40
N GLY A 204 -5.27 13.12 -2.61
CA GLY A 204 -4.16 14.03 -2.87
C GLY A 204 -2.78 13.43 -2.56
N ALA A 205 -2.68 12.12 -2.40
CA ALA A 205 -1.38 11.46 -2.20
C ALA A 205 -0.61 11.36 -3.53
N LYS A 206 0.72 11.40 -3.43
CA LYS A 206 1.63 11.16 -4.54
C LYS A 206 1.96 9.67 -4.58
N VAL A 207 1.39 8.96 -5.54
CA VAL A 207 1.54 7.51 -5.64
C VAL A 207 2.74 7.15 -6.52
N ILE A 208 3.44 6.10 -6.12
CA ILE A 208 4.53 5.45 -6.86
C ILE A 208 4.17 3.97 -6.96
N VAL A 209 4.22 3.42 -8.16
CA VAL A 209 4.18 1.97 -8.36
C VAL A 209 5.61 1.47 -8.52
N SER A 210 5.95 0.43 -7.77
CA SER A 210 7.25 -0.22 -7.84
C SER A 210 7.09 -1.62 -8.42
N SER A 211 7.99 -2.06 -9.29
CA SER A 211 8.06 -3.47 -9.68
C SER A 211 8.50 -4.33 -8.48
N GLN A 212 8.05 -5.58 -8.43
CA GLN A 212 8.50 -6.51 -7.38
C GLN A 212 10.03 -6.66 -7.36
N THR A 213 10.60 -6.97 -6.20
CA THR A 213 12.01 -7.38 -6.12
C THR A 213 12.25 -8.67 -6.93
N PRO A 214 13.48 -8.91 -7.44
CA PRO A 214 13.83 -10.20 -8.01
C PRO A 214 14.07 -11.22 -6.90
N ASN A 215 13.80 -12.49 -7.20
CA ASN A 215 14.40 -13.60 -6.47
C ASN A 215 15.94 -13.56 -6.61
N ASN A 216 16.65 -14.35 -5.81
CA ASN A 216 18.09 -14.50 -5.92
C ASN A 216 18.49 -14.93 -7.35
N PRO A 217 19.11 -14.06 -8.16
CA PRO A 217 19.34 -14.32 -9.57
C PRO A 217 20.44 -15.35 -9.82
N PHE A 218 21.17 -15.77 -8.79
CA PHE A 218 22.16 -16.86 -8.88
C PHE A 218 21.58 -18.23 -8.54
N LYS A 219 20.31 -18.29 -8.13
CA LYS A 219 19.58 -19.52 -7.84
C LYS A 219 18.26 -19.64 -8.63
N ASP A 220 17.77 -18.53 -9.18
CA ASP A 220 16.57 -18.47 -9.99
C ASP A 220 16.91 -18.07 -11.44
N THR A 221 16.54 -18.94 -12.39
CA THR A 221 16.73 -18.74 -13.83
C THR A 221 15.42 -18.47 -14.57
N SER A 222 14.30 -18.26 -13.87
CA SER A 222 12.96 -18.07 -14.46
C SER A 222 12.77 -16.75 -15.20
N GLY A 223 13.79 -15.89 -15.23
CA GLY A 223 13.76 -14.62 -15.95
C GLY A 223 12.99 -13.53 -15.20
N THR A 224 12.50 -12.53 -15.94
CA THR A 224 11.73 -11.42 -15.36
C THR A 224 10.26 -11.84 -15.24
N PRO A 225 9.66 -11.80 -14.03
CA PRO A 225 8.23 -12.09 -13.85
C PRO A 225 7.35 -11.08 -14.58
N ILE A 226 6.22 -11.54 -15.13
CA ILE A 226 5.27 -10.68 -15.88
C ILE A 226 4.76 -9.47 -15.07
N TYR A 227 4.73 -9.58 -13.74
CA TYR A 227 4.23 -8.52 -12.86
C TYR A 227 5.17 -7.31 -12.80
N VAL A 228 6.44 -7.45 -13.20
CA VAL A 228 7.34 -6.31 -13.42
C VAL A 228 6.80 -5.41 -14.53
N ASP A 229 6.47 -6.01 -15.68
CA ASP A 229 5.90 -5.28 -16.82
C ASP A 229 4.50 -4.74 -16.50
N TYR A 230 3.69 -5.52 -15.77
CA TYR A 230 2.34 -5.09 -15.38
C TYR A 230 2.38 -3.88 -14.44
N ALA A 231 3.30 -3.85 -13.48
CA ALA A 231 3.49 -2.71 -12.59
C ALA A 231 3.80 -1.42 -13.39
N GLN A 232 4.70 -1.51 -14.37
CA GLN A 232 5.03 -0.38 -15.25
C GLN A 232 3.82 0.08 -16.08
N GLN A 233 3.07 -0.86 -16.65
CA GLN A 233 1.88 -0.55 -17.45
C GLN A 233 0.78 0.11 -16.61
N VAL A 234 0.51 -0.39 -15.41
CA VAL A 234 -0.45 0.22 -14.48
C VAL A 234 -0.02 1.63 -14.09
N ALA A 235 1.27 1.84 -13.79
CA ALA A 235 1.81 3.16 -13.46
C ALA A 235 1.56 4.17 -14.60
N SER A 236 1.84 3.74 -15.84
CA SER A 236 1.60 4.54 -17.05
C SER A 236 0.11 4.85 -17.24
N GLN A 237 -0.77 3.84 -17.17
CA GLN A 237 -2.22 3.99 -17.36
C GLN A 237 -2.88 4.87 -16.30
N THR A 238 -2.33 4.90 -15.09
CA THR A 238 -2.84 5.73 -13.98
C THR A 238 -2.08 7.05 -13.83
N SER A 239 -1.10 7.33 -14.70
CA SER A 239 -0.28 8.54 -14.71
C SER A 239 0.37 8.81 -13.35
N VAL A 240 1.01 7.79 -12.77
CA VAL A 240 1.78 7.89 -11.54
C VAL A 240 3.24 7.51 -11.79
N ALA A 241 4.12 7.85 -10.86
CA ALA A 241 5.53 7.51 -11.00
C ALA A 241 5.73 5.99 -10.94
N TYR A 242 6.70 5.50 -11.71
CA TYR A 242 7.16 4.12 -11.70
C TYR A 242 8.60 4.04 -11.19
N VAL A 243 8.91 3.02 -10.40
CA VAL A 243 10.27 2.66 -10.02
C VAL A 243 10.53 1.21 -10.44
N ASP A 244 11.55 1.00 -11.26
CA ASP A 244 11.98 -0.34 -11.69
C ASP A 244 12.86 -1.04 -10.64
N HIS A 245 12.30 -1.26 -9.45
CA HIS A 245 13.02 -1.85 -8.34
C HIS A 245 13.61 -3.23 -8.70
N PHE A 246 12.90 -4.01 -9.52
CA PHE A 246 13.37 -5.29 -10.04
C PHE A 246 14.76 -5.16 -10.68
N ASN A 247 14.89 -4.32 -11.71
CA ASN A 247 16.14 -4.24 -12.46
C ASN A 247 17.24 -3.54 -11.67
N TYR A 248 16.93 -2.48 -10.90
CA TYR A 248 17.94 -1.82 -10.06
C TYR A 248 18.55 -2.79 -9.04
N LEU A 249 17.71 -3.63 -8.42
CA LEU A 249 18.17 -4.62 -7.46
C LEU A 249 18.89 -5.79 -8.13
N LYS A 250 18.40 -6.25 -9.29
CA LYS A 250 19.08 -7.28 -10.09
C LYS A 250 20.49 -6.85 -10.50
N THR A 251 20.66 -5.62 -11.00
CA THR A 251 21.99 -5.05 -11.33
C THR A 251 22.88 -4.99 -10.10
N ARG A 252 22.32 -4.66 -8.94
CA ARG A 252 23.08 -4.65 -7.68
C ARG A 252 23.54 -6.05 -7.29
N TYR A 253 22.67 -7.06 -7.35
CA TYR A 253 23.05 -8.45 -7.10
C TYR A 253 24.13 -8.95 -8.07
N GLN A 254 24.02 -8.61 -9.36
CA GLN A 254 25.06 -8.94 -10.35
C GLN A 254 26.42 -8.33 -9.97
N THR A 255 26.42 -7.07 -9.51
CA THR A 255 27.64 -6.37 -9.08
C THR A 255 28.24 -6.98 -7.80
N LEU A 256 27.40 -7.46 -6.87
CA LEU A 256 27.85 -8.14 -5.66
C LEU A 256 28.46 -9.53 -5.95
N GLY A 257 28.00 -10.18 -7.01
CA GLY A 257 28.40 -11.55 -7.36
C GLY A 257 27.67 -12.61 -6.52
N ALA A 258 27.88 -13.87 -6.91
CA ALA A 258 27.09 -15.00 -6.41
C ALA A 258 27.23 -15.23 -4.91
N SER A 259 28.46 -15.25 -4.38
CA SER A 259 28.72 -15.54 -2.96
C SER A 259 28.07 -14.51 -2.05
N ALA A 260 28.34 -13.22 -2.30
CA ALA A 260 27.77 -12.13 -1.50
C ALA A 260 26.25 -12.06 -1.63
N THR A 261 25.69 -12.27 -2.82
CA THR A 261 24.23 -12.30 -3.01
C THR A 261 23.59 -13.46 -2.28
N ASN A 262 24.14 -14.68 -2.39
CA ASN A 262 23.61 -15.86 -1.69
C ASN A 262 23.56 -15.67 -0.17
N ALA A 263 24.53 -14.95 0.41
CA ALA A 263 24.55 -14.64 1.83
C ALA A 263 23.43 -13.68 2.29
N LEU A 264 22.76 -12.98 1.36
CA LEU A 264 21.62 -12.11 1.66
C LEU A 264 20.31 -12.89 1.86
N PHE A 265 20.28 -14.17 1.47
CA PHE A 265 19.10 -15.03 1.41
C PHE A 265 19.26 -16.21 2.37
N PRO A 266 18.82 -16.08 3.63
CA PRO A 266 19.21 -17.01 4.70
C PRO A 266 18.58 -18.41 4.61
N GLN A 267 17.45 -18.58 3.91
CA GLN A 267 16.73 -19.87 3.89
C GLN A 267 16.17 -20.23 2.50
N ASP A 268 15.55 -19.29 1.80
CA ASP A 268 15.00 -19.49 0.46
C ASP A 268 15.55 -18.44 -0.53
N ASN A 269 15.04 -18.42 -1.76
CA ASN A 269 15.55 -17.55 -2.82
C ASN A 269 14.73 -16.26 -2.99
N ILE A 270 13.79 -15.97 -2.08
CA ILE A 270 12.85 -14.85 -2.17
C ILE A 270 13.10 -13.87 -1.02
N HIS A 271 13.21 -14.40 0.19
CA HIS A 271 13.24 -13.61 1.41
C HIS A 271 14.68 -13.29 1.83
N THR A 272 14.93 -12.00 2.08
CA THR A 272 16.25 -11.51 2.47
C THR A 272 16.40 -11.42 3.98
N ASN A 273 17.64 -11.48 4.47
CA ASN A 273 17.98 -11.00 5.81
C ASN A 273 18.04 -9.46 5.86
N SER A 274 18.36 -8.88 7.02
CA SER A 274 18.44 -7.43 7.19
C SER A 274 19.43 -6.73 6.25
N ASN A 275 20.53 -7.39 5.87
CA ASN A 275 21.50 -6.80 4.94
C ASN A 275 20.95 -6.81 3.51
N GLY A 276 20.28 -7.90 3.09
CA GLY A 276 19.63 -7.95 1.79
C GLY A 276 18.48 -6.95 1.66
N ALA A 277 17.71 -6.77 2.74
CA ALA A 277 16.69 -5.73 2.84
C ALA A 277 17.24 -4.31 2.64
N ASP A 278 18.44 -4.05 3.17
CA ASP A 278 19.11 -2.75 3.05
C ASP A 278 19.61 -2.54 1.61
N VAL A 279 20.17 -3.58 0.99
CA VAL A 279 20.56 -3.58 -0.43
C VAL A 279 19.35 -3.29 -1.33
N ALA A 280 18.20 -3.89 -1.05
CA ALA A 280 16.96 -3.62 -1.76
C ALA A 280 16.49 -2.17 -1.55
N ALA A 281 16.47 -1.68 -0.32
CA ALA A 281 16.08 -0.28 -0.05
C ALA A 281 16.97 0.72 -0.79
N GLN A 282 18.28 0.49 -0.88
CA GLN A 282 19.20 1.32 -1.67
C GLN A 282 18.86 1.30 -3.16
N ALA A 283 18.54 0.12 -3.71
CA ALA A 283 18.17 -0.03 -5.12
C ALA A 283 16.87 0.73 -5.46
N LEU A 284 15.86 0.66 -4.60
CA LEU A 284 14.64 1.46 -4.74
C LEU A 284 14.93 2.96 -4.70
N ILE A 285 15.74 3.42 -3.74
CA ILE A 285 16.13 4.84 -3.63
C ILE A 285 16.87 5.30 -4.88
N ARG A 286 17.79 4.48 -5.42
CA ARG A 286 18.46 4.79 -6.70
C ARG A 286 17.44 4.93 -7.82
N GLY A 287 16.51 3.98 -7.96
CA GLY A 287 15.47 4.04 -8.97
C GLY A 287 14.59 5.28 -8.84
N ALA A 288 14.22 5.66 -7.62
CA ALA A 288 13.46 6.88 -7.35
C ALA A 288 14.23 8.16 -7.71
N LEU A 289 15.54 8.22 -7.46
CA LEU A 289 16.39 9.36 -7.85
C LEU A 289 16.57 9.48 -9.36
N CYS A 290 16.60 8.36 -10.07
CA CYS A 290 16.80 8.31 -11.52
C CYS A 290 15.51 8.53 -12.32
N ALA A 291 14.35 8.25 -11.73
CA ALA A 291 13.05 8.54 -12.34
C ALA A 291 12.75 10.04 -12.24
N SER A 292 12.83 10.75 -13.37
CA SER A 292 12.54 12.19 -13.42
C SER A 292 11.15 12.51 -12.86
N GLY A 293 11.08 13.51 -11.99
CA GLY A 293 9.82 13.94 -11.35
C GLY A 293 9.26 12.96 -10.31
N ASN A 294 10.02 11.93 -9.90
CA ASN A 294 9.57 11.00 -8.88
C ASN A 294 9.28 11.73 -7.55
N PRO A 295 8.10 11.54 -6.94
CA PRO A 295 7.68 12.30 -5.77
C PRO A 295 8.42 11.93 -4.48
N LEU A 296 9.20 10.84 -4.45
CA LEU A 296 10.06 10.49 -3.32
C LEU A 296 11.40 11.25 -3.35
N ALA A 297 11.91 11.61 -4.53
CA ALA A 297 13.24 12.20 -4.71
C ALA A 297 13.51 13.44 -3.83
N PRO A 298 12.57 14.38 -3.64
CA PRO A 298 12.77 15.54 -2.76
C PRO A 298 13.00 15.19 -1.28
N TYR A 299 12.64 13.97 -0.86
CA TYR A 299 12.76 13.52 0.52
C TYR A 299 13.97 12.61 0.76
N VAL A 300 14.78 12.34 -0.27
CA VAL A 300 15.99 11.52 -0.12
C VAL A 300 17.10 12.36 0.50
N LYS A 301 17.54 12.00 1.72
CA LYS A 301 18.62 12.70 2.44
C LYS A 301 20.01 12.08 2.23
N ASN A 302 20.05 10.83 1.78
CA ASN A 302 21.30 10.13 1.46
C ASN A 302 21.21 9.58 0.03
N THR A 303 21.97 10.21 -0.88
CA THR A 303 22.03 9.85 -2.30
C THR A 303 23.17 8.88 -2.63
N SER A 304 24.05 8.59 -1.65
CA SER A 304 25.14 7.62 -1.76
C SER A 304 24.62 6.19 -1.58
N VAL A 305 23.71 5.79 -2.47
CA VAL A 305 23.08 4.47 -2.52
C VAL A 305 23.57 3.66 -3.71
N ASN A 306 23.48 2.33 -3.59
CA ASN A 306 23.83 1.39 -4.65
C ASN A 306 22.57 0.81 -5.34
N PRO A 307 22.61 0.55 -6.66
CA PRO A 307 23.74 0.81 -7.56
C PRO A 307 23.97 2.33 -7.74
N PRO A 308 25.19 2.77 -8.13
CA PRO A 308 25.54 4.20 -8.15
C PRO A 308 25.01 4.95 -9.38
N ASN A 309 24.60 4.23 -10.42
CA ASN A 309 24.20 4.79 -11.71
C ASN A 309 22.72 4.51 -11.97
N CYS A 310 22.11 5.33 -12.82
CA CYS A 310 20.82 5.02 -13.42
C CYS A 310 20.96 3.89 -14.44
N LEU A 311 19.90 3.10 -14.61
CA LEU A 311 19.78 2.10 -15.66
C LEU A 311 19.48 2.74 -17.02
#